data_AF-A0A957VKP4-F1
#
_entry.id   AF-A0A957VKP4-F1
#
_cell.length_a   1.000
_cell.length_b   1.000
_cell.length_c   1.000
_cell.angle_alpha   90.00
_cell.angle_beta   90.00
_cell.angle_gamma   90.00
#
_symmetry.space_group_name_H-M   'P 1'
#
loop_
_entity.id
_entity.type
_entity.pdbx_description
1 polymer ?
#
loop_
_entity_poly.entity_id
_entity_poly.type
_entity_poly.pdbx_seq_one_letter_code
_entity_poly.pdbx_strand_id
1 'polypeptide(L)'
;MQATSSPEMLQDESHWALRQGRRVVQRWRPYLGWLVLALTMFIATLPALALDVHDWLRAARLSGAVRTVGPVAVLAMWLALGWRQPRGARWRWWQTLLLYAGLMLLGALLLSQLFLRWIPGPVALVDAARTGDWPALGERIVAQWTAFGARYVLWWQGVRAGGAAQDDVIFAGGAGLLAWFTGLVTAWFVYRRRHAFAGALLPLWLTINLLVLAQQGRYVILIGLVAVLTLHLQLDHGNLIRRWQARGWDYSADVIIDRAVAMGGVTLMLLAFGLFMPNVAVRPISDWYYGLIAPVDTQVDALTERLFPEYERTSRRGLGTVAGGLPNEFLLRGGPDLGRQLVMRVRTSDVISDSPYDEAPAPPGNYMRGATYADYDGRGWNNGPADARTQVSANARWSTPDWAGRRLVVQSVQLAFVSGIIYGAPEPVETSLDYRAQERGPDDLVALYARTDGYTVASLVPAVNEEELVAAAAWTPPADGPDPLADQLALPSTVTDRTRALAAELTADLETPYAKARALELYLRQFEYDLTVTAPGPD
;
A
#
# COMPACT_ATOMS: atom_id res chain seq x y z
N MET A 1 -5.38 -26.42 60.83
CA MET A 1 -4.33 -25.81 59.99
C MET A 1 -5.00 -24.98 58.90
N GLN A 2 -5.29 -23.72 59.17
CA GLN A 2 -5.68 -22.73 58.15
C GLN A 2 -5.09 -21.41 58.62
N ALA A 3 -4.01 -21.00 57.97
CA ALA A 3 -3.37 -19.71 58.21
C ALA A 3 -4.14 -18.66 57.40
N THR A 4 -4.95 -17.87 58.09
CA THR A 4 -5.59 -16.67 57.56
C THR A 4 -4.52 -15.58 57.47
N SER A 5 -4.05 -15.30 56.25
CA SER A 5 -3.22 -14.13 55.97
C SER A 5 -4.06 -12.86 56.16
N SER A 6 -3.68 -12.05 57.15
CA SER A 6 -4.34 -10.79 57.48
C SER A 6 -4.28 -9.78 56.31
N PRO A 7 -5.36 -9.02 56.04
CA PRO A 7 -5.43 -8.06 54.95
C PRO A 7 -4.44 -6.89 55.04
N GLU A 8 -3.81 -6.67 56.19
CA GLU A 8 -2.78 -5.63 56.39
C GLU A 8 -1.44 -5.96 55.70
N MET A 9 -1.06 -7.24 55.55
CA MET A 9 0.20 -7.60 54.87
C MET A 9 0.14 -7.35 53.36
N LEU A 10 -1.02 -7.50 52.73
CA LEU A 10 -1.18 -7.25 51.30
C LEU A 10 -1.15 -5.75 50.96
N GLN A 11 -1.55 -4.87 51.89
CA GLN A 11 -1.44 -3.43 51.69
C GLN A 11 0.01 -2.95 51.73
N ASP A 12 0.83 -3.44 52.66
CA ASP A 12 2.21 -2.95 52.82
C ASP A 12 3.14 -3.39 51.67
N GLU A 13 2.95 -4.59 51.10
CA GLU A 13 3.66 -5.04 49.90
C GLU A 13 3.33 -4.19 48.67
N SER A 14 2.07 -3.78 48.51
CA SER A 14 1.64 -2.91 47.39
C SER A 14 2.33 -1.54 47.46
N HIS A 15 2.49 -0.99 48.67
CA HIS A 15 3.17 0.29 48.89
C HIS A 15 4.70 0.17 48.73
N TRP A 16 5.31 -0.98 49.03
CA TRP A 16 6.74 -1.21 48.75
C TRP A 16 7.00 -1.33 47.25
N ALA A 17 6.21 -2.12 46.53
CA ALA A 17 6.34 -2.30 45.08
C ALA A 17 6.14 -0.97 44.33
N LEU A 18 5.14 -0.17 44.71
CA LEU A 18 4.91 1.17 44.15
C LEU A 18 6.06 2.15 44.48
N ARG A 19 6.63 2.09 45.70
CA ARG A 19 7.78 2.91 46.10
C ARG A 19 9.06 2.51 45.35
N GLN A 20 9.31 1.22 45.17
CA GLN A 20 10.44 0.72 44.37
C GLN A 20 10.25 1.05 42.89
N GLY A 21 9.04 0.89 42.35
CA GLY A 21 8.69 1.32 41.00
C GLY A 21 8.96 2.80 40.77
N ARG A 22 8.52 3.68 41.69
CA ARG A 22 8.82 5.12 41.64
C ARG A 22 10.32 5.41 41.70
N ARG A 23 11.08 4.73 42.57
CA ARG A 23 12.55 4.89 42.65
C ARG A 23 13.24 4.46 41.36
N VAL A 24 12.83 3.35 40.75
CA VAL A 24 13.38 2.88 39.47
C VAL A 24 13.06 3.87 38.35
N VAL A 25 11.82 4.35 38.25
CA VAL A 25 11.37 5.34 37.25
C VAL A 25 12.11 6.67 37.40
N GLN A 26 12.35 7.13 38.64
CA GLN A 26 13.11 8.35 38.90
C GLN A 26 14.61 8.16 38.62
N ARG A 27 15.17 7.01 38.99
CA ARG A 27 16.58 6.69 38.74
C ARG A 27 16.83 6.55 37.24
N TRP A 28 15.94 5.94 36.47
CA TRP A 28 16.11 5.75 35.02
C TRP A 28 15.50 6.86 34.15
N ARG A 29 15.15 8.01 34.73
CA ARG A 29 14.52 9.11 33.99
C ARG A 29 15.42 9.61 32.84
N PRO A 30 14.94 9.63 31.59
CA PRO A 30 15.70 10.19 30.47
C PRO A 30 15.79 11.71 30.59
N TYR A 31 16.76 12.32 29.90
CA TYR A 31 17.11 13.73 30.02
C TYR A 31 15.92 14.71 29.92
N LEU A 32 15.02 14.49 28.96
CA LEU A 32 13.82 15.33 28.77
C LEU A 32 12.55 14.72 29.40
N GLY A 33 12.68 13.61 30.13
CA GLY A 33 11.55 12.90 30.76
C GLY A 33 10.88 11.86 29.87
N TRP A 34 10.17 10.93 30.52
CA TRP A 34 9.53 9.78 29.87
C TRP A 34 8.44 10.19 28.88
N LEU A 35 7.65 11.21 29.20
CA LEU A 35 6.57 11.69 28.32
C LEU A 35 7.10 12.22 26.99
N VAL A 36 8.19 13.00 27.02
CA VAL A 36 8.82 13.53 25.79
C VAL A 36 9.35 12.38 24.93
N LEU A 37 10.00 11.38 25.53
CA LEU A 37 10.49 10.21 24.81
C LEU A 37 9.34 9.41 24.18
N ALA A 38 8.29 9.12 24.94
CA ALA A 38 7.13 8.38 24.48
C ALA A 38 6.41 9.09 23.32
N LEU A 39 6.17 10.41 23.44
CA LEU A 39 5.58 11.20 22.36
C LEU A 39 6.47 11.22 21.11
N THR A 40 7.79 11.31 21.28
CA THR A 40 8.74 11.30 20.15
C THR A 40 8.72 9.94 19.43
N MET A 41 8.71 8.84 20.18
CA MET A 41 8.59 7.48 19.63
C MET A 41 7.26 7.31 18.89
N PHE A 42 6.16 7.77 19.47
CA PHE A 42 4.83 7.71 18.85
C PHE A 42 4.78 8.53 17.55
N ILE A 43 5.31 9.75 17.53
CA ILE A 43 5.38 10.56 16.31
C ILE A 43 6.19 9.85 15.22
N ALA A 44 7.28 9.15 15.59
CA ALA A 44 8.07 8.36 14.65
C ALA A 44 7.34 7.10 14.14
N THR A 45 6.28 6.63 14.81
CA THR A 45 5.43 5.51 14.29
C THR A 45 4.39 5.94 13.27
N LEU A 46 4.04 7.23 13.19
CA LEU A 46 2.91 7.69 12.37
C LEU A 46 3.00 7.27 10.89
N PRO A 47 4.17 7.35 10.21
CA PRO A 47 4.27 6.91 8.82
C PRO A 47 4.01 5.41 8.67
N ALA A 48 4.48 4.59 9.62
CA ALA A 48 4.25 3.15 9.59
C ALA A 48 2.78 2.79 9.87
N LEU A 49 2.11 3.52 10.77
CA LEU A 49 0.67 3.39 10.97
C LEU A 49 -0.13 3.79 9.72
N ALA A 50 0.34 4.79 8.98
CA ALA A 50 -0.28 5.16 7.71
C ALA A 50 -0.10 4.09 6.64
N LEU A 51 1.02 3.38 6.60
CA LEU A 51 1.21 2.23 5.70
C LEU A 51 0.25 1.08 6.03
N ASP A 52 0.04 0.79 7.32
CA ASP A 52 -0.90 -0.25 7.76
C ASP A 52 -2.35 0.04 7.34
N VAL A 53 -2.76 1.31 7.27
CA VAL A 53 -4.11 1.70 6.82
C VAL A 53 -4.38 1.30 5.36
N HIS A 54 -3.33 1.16 4.55
CA HIS A 54 -3.46 0.78 3.14
C HIS A 54 -3.27 -0.71 2.88
N ASP A 55 -3.02 -1.52 3.92
CA ASP A 55 -2.71 -2.95 3.81
C ASP A 55 -1.56 -3.28 2.83
N TRP A 56 -0.65 -2.32 2.60
CA TRP A 56 0.52 -2.48 1.72
C TRP A 56 1.54 -3.51 2.24
N LEU A 57 1.39 -4.02 3.45
CA LEU A 57 2.22 -5.12 3.95
C LEU A 57 1.29 -6.26 4.37
N ARG A 58 1.06 -7.20 3.45
CA ARG A 58 0.16 -8.35 3.64
C ARG A 58 0.59 -9.22 4.82
N ALA A 59 1.91 -9.37 5.01
CA ALA A 59 2.45 -10.07 6.16
C ALA A 59 2.36 -9.20 7.43
N ALA A 60 1.46 -9.55 8.35
CA ALA A 60 1.31 -8.91 9.67
C ALA A 60 2.64 -8.77 10.43
N ARG A 61 3.55 -9.72 10.22
CA ARG A 61 4.91 -9.67 10.76
C ARG A 61 5.73 -8.51 10.20
N LEU A 62 5.73 -8.29 8.87
CA LEU A 62 6.48 -7.21 8.22
C LEU A 62 5.92 -5.84 8.61
N SER A 63 4.59 -5.72 8.66
CA SER A 63 3.92 -4.53 9.21
C SER A 63 4.35 -4.25 10.66
N GLY A 64 4.28 -5.25 11.53
CA GLY A 64 4.72 -5.12 12.93
C GLY A 64 6.18 -4.71 13.06
N ALA A 65 7.04 -5.29 12.23
CA ALA A 65 8.44 -4.95 12.10
C ALA A 65 8.61 -3.45 11.75
N VAL A 66 8.07 -2.98 10.63
CA VAL A 66 8.20 -1.58 10.17
C VAL A 66 7.72 -0.57 11.22
N ARG A 67 6.62 -0.87 11.94
CA ARG A 67 6.11 -0.04 13.05
C ARG A 67 7.13 0.18 14.17
N THR A 68 7.93 -0.81 14.48
CA THR A 68 8.90 -0.72 15.59
C THR A 68 10.17 0.04 15.21
N VAL A 69 10.49 0.16 13.93
CA VAL A 69 11.76 0.72 13.46
C VAL A 69 11.96 2.19 13.88
N GLY A 70 10.96 3.04 13.64
CA GLY A 70 11.02 4.47 14.01
C GLY A 70 11.26 4.69 15.52
N PRO A 71 10.47 4.06 16.41
CA PRO A 71 10.70 4.09 17.85
C PRO A 71 12.10 3.62 18.29
N VAL A 72 12.60 2.53 17.70
CA VAL A 72 13.93 2.01 18.01
C VAL A 72 15.01 2.99 17.56
N ALA A 73 14.85 3.65 16.41
CA ALA A 73 15.74 4.70 15.97
C ALA A 73 15.78 5.88 16.96
N VAL A 74 14.60 6.31 17.45
CA VAL A 74 14.50 7.36 18.48
C VAL A 74 15.25 6.97 19.76
N LEU A 75 15.06 5.73 20.25
CA LEU A 75 15.76 5.22 21.42
C LEU A 75 17.28 5.16 21.21
N ALA A 76 17.72 4.66 20.04
CA ALA A 76 19.13 4.56 19.69
C ALA A 76 19.79 5.95 19.68
N MET A 77 19.14 6.95 19.07
CA MET A 77 19.60 8.34 19.08
C MET A 77 19.65 8.92 20.51
N TRP A 78 18.65 8.61 21.34
CA TRP A 78 18.62 9.07 22.74
C TRP A 78 19.79 8.51 23.57
N LEU A 79 20.09 7.22 23.41
CA LEU A 79 21.23 6.56 24.06
C LEU A 79 22.58 7.10 23.53
N ALA A 80 22.65 7.37 22.24
CA ALA A 80 23.79 7.97 21.56
C ALA A 80 24.10 9.41 22.02
N LEU A 81 23.09 10.22 22.27
CA LEU A 81 23.26 11.60 22.74
C LEU A 81 23.41 11.71 24.26
N GLY A 82 22.99 10.68 24.98
CA GLY A 82 23.15 10.54 26.43
C GLY A 82 21.79 10.35 27.11
N TRP A 83 21.65 9.25 27.87
CA TRP A 83 20.36 8.92 28.48
C TRP A 83 19.90 9.95 29.53
N ARG A 84 20.77 10.30 30.49
CA ARG A 84 20.43 11.21 31.61
C ARG A 84 20.87 12.64 31.43
N GLN A 85 22.07 12.81 30.88
CA GLN A 85 22.65 14.13 30.63
C GLN A 85 23.15 14.16 29.19
N PRO A 86 22.98 15.30 28.50
CA PRO A 86 23.49 15.46 27.15
C PRO A 86 25.02 15.37 27.22
N ARG A 87 25.61 14.54 26.35
CA ARG A 87 27.07 14.52 26.17
C ARG A 87 27.53 15.93 25.76
N GLY A 88 28.57 16.45 26.44
CA GLY A 88 29.02 17.83 26.35
C GLY A 88 29.23 18.36 24.92
N ALA A 89 28.85 19.61 24.69
CA ALA A 89 28.60 20.22 23.37
C ALA A 89 29.82 20.51 22.48
N ARG A 90 31.03 20.05 22.80
CA ARG A 90 32.24 20.26 21.97
C ARG A 90 32.47 19.09 21.00
N TRP A 91 31.45 18.72 20.24
CA TRP A 91 31.61 17.67 19.23
C TRP A 91 32.34 18.25 18.02
N ARG A 92 33.46 17.62 17.66
CA ARG A 92 34.09 17.87 16.36
C ARG A 92 33.19 17.26 15.27
N TRP A 93 33.19 17.84 14.07
CA TRP A 93 32.35 17.40 12.96
C TRP A 93 32.54 15.91 12.59
N TRP A 94 33.76 15.35 12.78
CA TRP A 94 34.03 13.94 12.56
C TRP A 94 33.39 13.02 13.62
N GLN A 95 33.22 13.49 14.87
CA GLN A 95 32.51 12.73 15.92
C GLN A 95 31.02 12.63 15.62
N THR A 96 30.42 13.72 15.11
CA THR A 96 29.04 13.67 14.60
C THR A 96 28.92 12.70 13.43
N LEU A 97 29.85 12.72 12.48
CA LEU A 97 29.84 11.78 11.36
C LEU A 97 29.99 10.33 11.82
N LEU A 98 30.94 10.03 12.71
CA LEU A 98 31.11 8.68 13.26
C LEU A 98 29.87 8.21 14.02
N LEU A 99 29.19 9.10 14.74
CA LEU A 99 27.93 8.75 15.39
C LEU A 99 26.85 8.38 14.36
N TYR A 100 26.64 9.23 13.36
CA TYR A 100 25.63 8.96 12.33
C TYR A 100 25.98 7.70 11.53
N ALA A 101 27.25 7.50 11.18
CA ALA A 101 27.72 6.26 10.54
C ALA A 101 27.46 5.04 11.43
N GLY A 102 27.75 5.12 12.73
CA GLY A 102 27.45 4.06 13.69
C GLY A 102 25.94 3.78 13.82
N LEU A 103 25.10 4.81 13.82
CA LEU A 103 23.64 4.67 13.85
C LEU A 103 23.08 4.11 12.52
N MET A 104 23.70 4.44 11.39
CA MET A 104 23.35 3.85 10.09
C MET A 104 23.74 2.36 10.03
N LEU A 105 24.93 1.99 10.50
CA LEU A 105 25.37 0.60 10.61
C LEU A 105 24.46 -0.20 11.56
N LEU A 106 24.12 0.37 12.72
CA LEU A 106 23.16 -0.23 13.65
C LEU A 106 21.79 -0.41 13.00
N GLY A 107 21.32 0.58 12.25
CA GLY A 107 20.07 0.51 11.50
C GLY A 107 20.09 -0.61 10.46
N ALA A 108 21.15 -0.72 9.66
CA ALA A 108 21.31 -1.79 8.68
C ALA A 108 21.33 -3.19 9.32
N LEU A 109 22.03 -3.34 10.45
CA LEU A 109 22.04 -4.59 11.22
C LEU A 109 20.67 -4.93 11.81
N LEU A 110 19.97 -3.94 12.39
CA LEU A 110 18.64 -4.15 12.95
C LEU A 110 17.62 -4.50 11.88
N LEU A 111 17.59 -3.76 10.77
CA LEU A 111 16.67 -4.02 9.67
C LEU A 111 16.94 -5.37 9.03
N SER A 112 18.21 -5.71 8.75
CA SER A 112 18.55 -7.05 8.26
C SER A 112 18.10 -8.15 9.22
N GLN A 113 18.26 -7.97 10.53
CA GLN A 113 17.76 -8.96 11.49
C GLN A 113 16.24 -9.04 11.56
N LEU A 114 15.55 -7.90 11.52
CA LEU A 114 14.10 -7.82 11.62
C LEU A 114 13.40 -8.51 10.42
N PHE A 115 13.96 -8.30 9.24
CA PHE A 115 13.42 -8.79 7.98
C PHE A 115 13.96 -10.19 7.61
N LEU A 116 15.28 -10.42 7.64
CA LEU A 116 15.87 -11.70 7.25
C LEU A 116 15.91 -12.72 8.40
N ARG A 117 16.00 -12.29 9.67
CA ARG A 117 16.19 -13.15 10.87
C ARG A 117 17.41 -14.08 10.78
N TRP A 118 18.53 -13.52 10.32
CA TRP A 118 19.78 -14.25 10.18
C TRP A 118 20.46 -14.55 11.51
N ILE A 119 20.30 -13.73 12.54
CA ILE A 119 20.73 -14.08 13.88
C ILE A 119 19.75 -15.14 14.42
N PRO A 120 20.24 -16.36 14.74
CA PRO A 120 19.41 -17.42 15.26
C PRO A 120 18.81 -17.04 16.61
N GLY A 121 17.58 -17.51 16.86
CA GLY A 121 16.95 -17.35 18.16
C GLY A 121 17.70 -18.11 19.27
N PRO A 122 17.46 -17.76 20.55
CA PRO A 122 18.12 -18.41 21.69
C PRO A 122 17.88 -19.93 21.73
N VAL A 123 16.73 -20.40 21.26
CA VAL A 123 16.43 -21.83 21.14
C VAL A 123 17.38 -22.52 20.15
N ALA A 124 17.57 -21.94 18.96
CA ALA A 124 18.48 -22.49 17.95
C ALA A 124 19.95 -22.48 18.42
N LEU A 125 20.35 -21.49 19.22
CA LEU A 125 21.67 -21.46 19.84
C LEU A 125 21.84 -22.54 20.91
N VAL A 126 20.81 -22.78 21.73
CA VAL A 126 20.81 -23.84 22.75
C VAL A 126 20.80 -25.22 22.09
N ASP A 127 20.03 -25.40 21.03
CA ASP A 127 19.97 -26.66 20.28
C ASP A 127 21.32 -26.94 19.62
N ALA A 128 21.94 -25.97 18.94
CA ALA A 128 23.28 -26.11 18.37
C ALA A 128 24.35 -26.38 19.45
N ALA A 129 24.24 -25.76 20.63
CA ALA A 129 25.14 -26.03 21.75
C ALA A 129 24.95 -27.44 22.34
N ARG A 130 23.73 -28.00 22.26
CA ARG A 130 23.42 -29.37 22.74
C ARG A 130 23.81 -30.43 21.73
N THR A 131 23.60 -30.19 20.44
CA THR A 131 23.87 -31.17 19.35
C THR A 131 25.28 -31.05 18.77
N GLY A 132 25.98 -29.94 19.03
CA GLY A 132 27.30 -29.65 18.46
C GLY A 132 27.25 -29.16 17.00
N ASP A 133 26.05 -28.97 16.44
CA ASP A 133 25.84 -28.70 15.01
C ASP A 133 25.91 -27.20 14.67
N TRP A 134 27.05 -26.59 14.96
CA TRP A 134 27.37 -25.21 14.56
C TRP A 134 27.46 -25.00 13.05
N PRO A 135 27.96 -25.95 12.23
CA PRO A 135 28.00 -25.81 10.78
C PRO A 135 26.60 -25.61 10.16
N ALA A 136 25.60 -26.40 10.56
CA ALA A 136 24.24 -26.24 10.04
C ALA A 136 23.62 -24.88 10.38
N LEU A 137 23.97 -24.31 11.54
CA LEU A 137 23.55 -22.95 11.91
C LEU A 137 24.22 -21.91 10.99
N GLY A 138 25.52 -22.07 10.68
CA GLY A 138 26.23 -21.24 9.72
C GLY A 138 25.63 -21.30 8.31
N GLU A 139 25.29 -22.51 7.82
CA GLU A 139 24.64 -22.72 6.52
C GLU A 139 23.28 -22.01 6.44
N ARG A 140 22.48 -22.05 7.51
CA ARG A 140 21.20 -21.31 7.57
C ARG A 140 21.39 -19.81 7.43
N ILE A 141 22.41 -19.24 8.07
CA ILE A 141 22.73 -17.80 7.97
C ILE A 141 23.09 -17.46 6.52
N VAL A 142 23.99 -18.24 5.92
CA VAL A 142 24.41 -18.03 4.53
C VAL A 142 23.22 -18.17 3.58
N ALA A 143 22.37 -19.19 3.76
CA ALA A 143 21.19 -19.44 2.94
C ALA A 143 20.19 -18.28 2.97
N GLN A 144 19.99 -17.64 4.13
CA GLN A 144 19.10 -16.47 4.23
C GLN A 144 19.66 -15.24 3.50
N TRP A 145 20.96 -15.00 3.60
CA TRP A 145 21.62 -13.90 2.87
C TRP A 145 21.64 -14.14 1.37
N THR A 146 21.89 -15.37 0.92
CA THR A 146 21.85 -15.72 -0.51
C THR A 146 20.43 -15.62 -1.06
N ALA A 147 19.41 -16.09 -0.33
CA ALA A 147 18.01 -15.95 -0.71
C ALA A 147 17.58 -14.48 -0.82
N PHE A 148 17.97 -13.64 0.14
CA PHE A 148 17.71 -12.20 0.06
C PHE A 148 18.42 -11.54 -1.13
N GLY A 149 19.69 -11.90 -1.37
CA GLY A 149 20.44 -11.41 -2.53
C GLY A 149 19.80 -11.80 -3.86
N ALA A 150 19.33 -13.04 -4.00
CA ALA A 150 18.62 -13.50 -5.18
C ALA A 150 17.31 -12.72 -5.41
N ARG A 151 16.51 -12.52 -4.36
CA ARG A 151 15.28 -11.71 -4.41
C ARG A 151 15.56 -10.28 -4.88
N TYR A 152 16.60 -9.63 -4.33
CA TYR A 152 17.00 -8.29 -4.74
C TYR A 152 17.44 -8.23 -6.20
N VAL A 153 18.22 -9.22 -6.67
CA VAL A 153 18.65 -9.29 -8.08
C VAL A 153 17.45 -9.46 -9.01
N LEU A 154 16.51 -10.36 -8.69
CA LEU A 154 15.29 -10.58 -9.47
C LEU A 154 14.41 -9.33 -9.53
N TRP A 155 14.19 -8.69 -8.39
CA TRP A 155 13.47 -7.41 -8.31
C TRP A 155 14.16 -6.35 -9.18
N TRP A 156 15.48 -6.18 -9.05
CA TRP A 156 16.24 -5.18 -9.83
C TRP A 156 16.24 -5.45 -11.33
N GLN A 157 16.27 -6.72 -11.74
CA GLN A 157 16.10 -7.12 -13.14
C GLN A 157 14.71 -6.70 -13.64
N GLY A 158 13.65 -6.94 -12.86
CA GLY A 158 12.30 -6.48 -13.16
C GLY A 158 12.19 -4.95 -13.27
N VAL A 159 12.81 -4.20 -12.34
CA VAL A 159 12.88 -2.72 -12.41
C VAL A 159 13.48 -2.26 -13.74
N ARG A 160 14.56 -2.91 -14.21
CA ARG A 160 15.19 -2.60 -15.50
C ARG A 160 14.35 -3.00 -16.70
N ALA A 161 13.56 -4.07 -16.56
CA ALA A 161 12.65 -4.57 -17.58
C ALA A 161 11.32 -3.78 -17.67
N GLY A 162 11.13 -2.74 -16.85
CA GLY A 162 9.98 -1.85 -16.92
C GLY A 162 8.92 -2.06 -15.84
N GLY A 163 9.09 -3.05 -14.95
CA GLY A 163 8.21 -3.32 -13.82
C GLY A 163 8.71 -4.50 -12.98
N ALA A 164 8.89 -4.29 -11.68
CA ALA A 164 9.41 -5.33 -10.79
C ALA A 164 8.32 -6.27 -10.25
N ALA A 165 8.64 -7.55 -10.10
CA ALA A 165 7.78 -8.52 -9.42
C ALA A 165 7.58 -8.15 -7.94
N GLN A 166 6.40 -8.49 -7.38
CA GLN A 166 6.03 -8.19 -6.00
C GLN A 166 7.01 -8.81 -5.00
N ASP A 167 7.61 -7.96 -4.16
CA ASP A 167 8.43 -8.42 -3.04
C ASP A 167 8.24 -7.57 -1.78
N ASP A 168 7.38 -8.05 -0.88
CA ASP A 168 7.05 -7.40 0.40
C ASP A 168 8.29 -7.18 1.29
N VAL A 169 9.34 -8.01 1.17
CA VAL A 169 10.55 -7.88 2.00
C VAL A 169 11.40 -6.71 1.52
N ILE A 170 11.52 -6.53 0.21
CA ILE A 170 12.24 -5.39 -0.38
C ILE A 170 11.51 -4.08 -0.08
N PHE A 171 10.18 -4.07 -0.25
CA PHE A 171 9.36 -2.91 0.10
C PHE A 171 9.45 -2.57 1.59
N ALA A 172 9.25 -3.56 2.47
CA ALA A 172 9.39 -3.37 3.93
C ALA A 172 10.79 -2.90 4.33
N GLY A 173 11.84 -3.37 3.64
CA GLY A 173 13.21 -2.91 3.82
C GLY A 173 13.38 -1.42 3.51
N GLY A 174 12.83 -0.95 2.38
CA GLY A 174 12.83 0.46 2.00
C GLY A 174 12.02 1.33 2.95
N ALA A 175 10.79 0.91 3.29
CA ALA A 175 9.94 1.60 4.26
C ALA A 175 10.58 1.65 5.65
N GLY A 176 11.24 0.56 6.07
CA GLY A 176 12.00 0.48 7.31
C GLY A 176 13.20 1.42 7.32
N LEU A 177 13.99 1.49 6.25
CA LEU A 177 15.09 2.46 6.11
C LEU A 177 14.61 3.91 6.25
N LEU A 178 13.49 4.24 5.59
CA LEU A 178 12.87 5.55 5.69
C LEU A 178 12.37 5.83 7.13
N ALA A 179 11.69 4.87 7.77
CA ALA A 179 11.25 4.97 9.15
C ALA A 179 12.42 5.14 10.14
N TRP A 180 13.53 4.44 9.92
CA TRP A 180 14.75 4.60 10.72
C TRP A 180 15.31 6.01 10.60
N PHE A 181 15.49 6.50 9.37
CA PHE A 181 16.01 7.84 9.10
C PHE A 181 15.13 8.93 9.71
N THR A 182 13.81 8.84 9.50
CA THR A 182 12.84 9.80 10.05
C THR A 182 12.87 9.81 11.58
N GLY A 183 12.95 8.64 12.24
CA GLY A 183 13.11 8.53 13.69
C GLY A 183 14.40 9.18 14.22
N LEU A 184 15.54 9.00 13.54
CA LEU A 184 16.80 9.66 13.92
C LEU A 184 16.72 11.19 13.81
N VAL A 185 16.17 11.69 12.69
CA VAL A 185 16.00 13.14 12.47
C VAL A 185 15.06 13.74 13.52
N THR A 186 13.92 13.09 13.75
CA THR A 186 12.93 13.49 14.77
C THR A 186 13.59 13.58 16.15
N ALA A 187 14.30 12.52 16.55
CA ALA A 187 14.98 12.47 17.84
C ALA A 187 16.08 13.54 17.97
N TRP A 188 16.85 13.80 16.91
CA TRP A 188 17.88 14.83 16.93
C TRP A 188 17.31 16.25 17.17
N PHE A 189 16.25 16.62 16.43
CA PHE A 189 15.61 17.93 16.61
C PHE A 189 14.97 18.07 17.98
N VAL A 190 14.28 17.04 18.48
CA VAL A 190 13.65 17.08 19.80
C VAL A 190 14.69 17.10 20.93
N TYR A 191 15.70 16.24 20.86
CA TYR A 191 16.70 16.11 21.91
C TYR A 191 17.64 17.32 21.98
N ARG A 192 18.19 17.72 20.84
CA ARG A 192 19.28 18.71 20.78
C ARG A 192 18.81 20.12 20.53
N ARG A 193 17.80 20.31 19.68
CA ARG A 193 17.24 21.64 19.37
C ARG A 193 16.00 21.97 20.19
N ARG A 194 15.32 20.96 20.75
CA ARG A 194 14.05 21.09 21.50
C ARG A 194 12.95 21.80 20.71
N HIS A 195 12.91 21.57 19.41
CA HIS A 195 11.86 22.06 18.52
C HIS A 195 10.95 20.90 18.11
N ALA A 196 9.74 20.84 18.68
CA ALA A 196 8.76 19.79 18.38
C ALA A 196 8.33 19.83 16.91
N PHE A 197 7.96 21.01 16.39
CA PHE A 197 7.48 21.14 15.01
C PHE A 197 8.53 20.75 13.98
N ALA A 198 9.79 21.17 14.17
CA ALA A 198 10.89 20.80 13.27
C ALA A 198 11.16 19.28 13.29
N GLY A 199 11.08 18.65 14.46
CA GLY A 199 11.23 17.19 14.58
C GLY A 199 10.06 16.42 13.97
N ALA A 200 8.84 16.92 14.13
CA ALA A 200 7.63 16.26 13.64
C ALA A 200 7.33 16.51 12.16
N LEU A 201 8.00 17.48 11.52
CA LEU A 201 7.72 17.89 10.15
C LEU A 201 7.79 16.71 9.17
N LEU A 202 8.88 15.93 9.22
CA LEU A 202 9.09 14.83 8.28
C LEU A 202 8.13 13.64 8.52
N PRO A 203 7.94 13.13 9.76
CA PRO A 203 6.94 12.09 10.02
C PRO A 203 5.52 12.52 9.67
N LEU A 204 5.11 13.75 10.01
CA LEU A 204 3.78 14.25 9.66
C LEU A 204 3.62 14.41 8.15
N TRP A 205 4.63 14.95 7.46
CA TRP A 205 4.58 15.12 6.01
C TRP A 205 4.39 13.75 5.31
N LEU A 206 5.16 12.73 5.71
CA LEU A 206 4.99 11.37 5.17
C LEU A 206 3.59 10.81 5.48
N THR A 207 3.15 10.92 6.73
CA THR A 207 1.83 10.44 7.18
C THR A 207 0.69 11.10 6.40
N ILE A 208 0.76 12.42 6.20
CA ILE A 208 -0.23 13.17 5.42
C ILE A 208 -0.21 12.70 3.96
N ASN A 209 0.96 12.62 3.33
CA ASN A 209 1.04 12.19 1.92
C ASN A 209 0.52 10.76 1.71
N LEU A 210 0.75 9.86 2.66
CA LEU A 210 0.20 8.51 2.63
C LEU A 210 -1.32 8.55 2.79
N LEU A 211 -1.86 9.34 3.72
CA LEU A 211 -3.29 9.31 4.07
C LEU A 211 -4.17 10.30 3.29
N VAL A 212 -3.60 11.24 2.52
CA VAL A 212 -4.36 12.23 1.72
C VAL A 212 -5.32 11.56 0.75
N LEU A 213 -4.94 10.39 0.22
CA LEU A 213 -5.74 9.61 -0.71
C LEU A 213 -6.49 8.45 -0.03
N ALA A 214 -6.22 8.20 1.26
CA ALA A 214 -6.93 7.22 2.04
C ALA A 214 -8.36 7.70 2.34
N GLN A 215 -9.33 6.84 2.05
CA GLN A 215 -10.72 7.06 2.47
C GLN A 215 -10.89 6.82 3.98
N GLN A 216 -10.03 5.98 4.56
CA GLN A 216 -10.04 5.60 5.97
C GLN A 216 -8.73 6.03 6.68
N GLY A 217 -8.65 5.91 8.01
CA GLY A 217 -7.40 6.15 8.75
C GLY A 217 -7.00 7.61 8.99
N ARG A 218 -7.76 8.60 8.51
CA ARG A 218 -7.44 10.04 8.69
C ARG A 218 -7.31 10.48 10.15
N TYR A 219 -7.89 9.72 11.09
CA TYR A 219 -7.73 9.94 12.53
C TYR A 219 -6.27 9.85 12.98
N VAL A 220 -5.40 9.12 12.27
CA VAL A 220 -3.96 9.04 12.56
C VAL A 220 -3.30 10.43 12.44
N ILE A 221 -3.73 11.27 11.49
CA ILE A 221 -3.27 12.66 11.35
C ILE A 221 -3.68 13.48 12.57
N LEU A 222 -4.94 13.35 13.01
CA LEU A 222 -5.45 14.07 14.18
C LEU A 222 -4.71 13.68 15.46
N ILE A 223 -4.55 12.37 15.71
CA ILE A 223 -3.81 11.87 16.88
C ILE A 223 -2.34 12.32 16.80
N GLY A 224 -1.73 12.28 15.61
CA GLY A 224 -0.39 12.80 15.37
C GLY A 224 -0.26 14.29 15.70
N LEU A 225 -1.21 15.11 15.26
CA LEU A 225 -1.23 16.55 15.55
C LEU A 225 -1.34 16.81 17.06
N VAL A 226 -2.22 16.10 17.76
CA VAL A 226 -2.34 16.18 19.24
C VAL A 226 -1.02 15.80 19.92
N ALA A 227 -0.36 14.74 19.47
CA ALA A 227 0.92 14.32 20.02
C ALA A 227 2.00 15.39 19.81
N VAL A 228 2.05 16.05 18.65
CA VAL A 228 3.01 17.12 18.34
C VAL A 228 2.75 18.38 19.16
N LEU A 229 1.49 18.79 19.32
CA LEU A 229 1.13 19.93 20.16
C LEU A 229 1.48 19.67 21.64
N THR A 230 1.19 18.45 22.12
CA THR A 230 1.56 18.02 23.48
C THR A 230 3.08 18.00 23.66
N LEU A 231 3.82 17.48 22.67
CA LEU A 231 5.28 17.48 22.69
C LEU A 231 5.84 18.90 22.70
N HIS A 232 5.27 19.80 21.89
CA HIS A 232 5.66 21.20 21.84
C HIS A 232 5.50 21.87 23.20
N LEU A 233 4.35 21.67 23.85
CA LEU A 233 4.06 22.21 25.18
C LEU A 233 5.11 21.77 26.20
N GLN A 234 5.44 20.49 26.23
CA GLN A 234 6.42 19.93 27.17
C GLN A 234 7.82 20.51 26.96
N LEU A 235 8.26 20.66 25.71
CA LEU A 235 9.58 21.21 25.39
C LEU A 235 9.66 22.72 25.68
N ASP A 236 8.65 23.49 25.31
CA ASP A 236 8.62 24.92 25.56
C ASP A 236 8.58 25.23 27.06
N HIS A 237 7.78 24.49 27.81
CA HIS A 237 7.73 24.60 29.27
C HIS A 237 9.11 24.36 29.90
N GLY A 238 9.79 23.27 29.53
CA GLY A 238 11.14 23.01 30.01
C GLY A 238 12.18 24.07 29.60
N ASN A 239 12.00 24.73 28.46
CA ASN A 239 12.84 25.85 28.04
C ASN A 239 12.56 27.12 28.83
N LEU A 240 11.30 27.38 29.18
CA LEU A 240 10.91 28.53 30.01
C LEU A 240 11.48 28.40 31.43
N ILE A 241 11.29 27.26 32.10
CA ILE A 241 11.84 27.02 33.44
C ILE A 241 13.36 27.22 33.46
N ARG A 242 14.08 26.67 32.48
CA ARG A 242 15.53 26.85 32.40
C ARG A 242 15.94 28.30 32.21
N ARG A 243 15.19 29.09 31.43
CA ARG A 243 15.44 30.52 31.25
C ARG A 243 15.21 31.29 32.55
N TRP A 244 14.19 30.95 33.33
CA TRP A 244 13.93 31.56 34.63
C TRP A 244 14.99 31.19 35.66
N GLN A 245 15.35 29.89 35.75
CA GLN A 245 16.43 29.41 36.62
C GLN A 245 17.78 30.07 36.28
N ALA A 246 18.10 30.23 34.99
CA ALA A 246 19.33 30.91 34.57
C ALA A 246 19.34 32.41 34.90
N ARG A 247 18.17 33.02 35.07
CA ARG A 247 18.02 34.45 35.46
C ARG A 247 17.78 34.64 36.95
N GLY A 248 17.66 33.57 37.73
CA GLY A 248 17.34 33.62 39.16
C GLY A 248 15.93 34.15 39.46
N TRP A 249 14.99 34.00 38.52
CA TRP A 249 13.59 34.41 38.75
C TRP A 249 12.82 33.29 39.45
N ASP A 250 12.12 33.63 40.53
CA ASP A 250 11.16 32.73 41.17
C ASP A 250 9.92 32.55 40.28
N TYR A 251 9.33 31.37 40.36
CA TYR A 251 8.12 31.00 39.64
C TYR A 251 7.22 30.13 40.51
N SER A 252 5.90 30.31 40.40
CA SER A 252 4.94 29.46 41.10
C SER A 252 4.89 28.06 40.47
N ALA A 253 4.68 27.04 41.30
CA ALA A 253 4.51 25.66 40.83
C ALA A 253 3.23 25.49 39.99
N ASP A 254 2.22 26.33 40.22
CA ASP A 254 0.91 26.28 39.56
C ASP A 254 0.95 26.73 38.09
N VAL A 255 2.00 27.45 37.67
CA VAL A 255 2.21 27.84 36.26
C VAL A 255 2.17 26.63 35.32
N ILE A 256 2.52 25.43 35.80
CA ILE A 256 2.43 24.19 35.03
C ILE A 256 0.97 23.87 34.70
N ILE A 257 0.10 23.92 35.71
CA ILE A 257 -1.32 23.59 35.60
C ILE A 257 -2.01 24.66 34.76
N ASP A 258 -1.75 25.94 35.02
CA ASP A 258 -2.35 27.05 34.28
C ASP A 258 -2.02 26.99 32.79
N ARG A 259 -0.75 26.73 32.44
CA ARG A 259 -0.35 26.54 31.03
C ARG A 259 -0.93 25.28 30.42
N ALA A 260 -0.98 24.17 31.16
CA ALA A 260 -1.56 22.93 30.67
C ALA A 260 -3.05 23.11 30.35
N VAL A 261 -3.79 23.81 31.20
CA VAL A 261 -5.21 24.14 31.00
C VAL A 261 -5.38 25.07 29.81
N ALA A 262 -4.63 26.19 29.75
CA ALA A 262 -4.73 27.14 28.65
C ALA A 262 -4.43 26.49 27.28
N MET A 263 -3.35 25.71 27.21
CA MET A 263 -2.92 25.06 25.96
C MET A 263 -3.76 23.83 25.62
N GLY A 264 -4.25 23.11 26.62
CA GLY A 264 -5.25 22.05 26.44
C GLY A 264 -6.55 22.63 25.86
N GLY A 265 -6.98 23.78 26.37
CA GLY A 265 -8.11 24.54 25.82
C GLY A 265 -7.88 24.97 24.37
N VAL A 266 -6.72 25.54 24.04
CA VAL A 266 -6.37 25.89 22.65
C VAL A 266 -6.33 24.66 21.75
N THR A 267 -5.77 23.54 22.22
CA THR A 267 -5.71 22.29 21.45
C THR A 267 -7.11 21.73 21.20
N LEU A 268 -7.96 21.71 22.23
CA LEU A 268 -9.36 21.28 22.11
C LEU A 268 -10.13 22.20 21.17
N MET A 269 -9.89 23.51 21.23
CA MET A 269 -10.51 24.48 20.34
C MET A 269 -10.07 24.27 18.89
N LEU A 270 -8.78 24.00 18.64
CA LEU A 270 -8.29 23.66 17.30
C LEU A 270 -8.85 22.34 16.78
N LEU A 271 -9.00 21.33 17.64
CA LEU A 271 -9.62 20.06 17.28
C LEU A 271 -11.11 20.23 16.98
N ALA A 272 -11.84 20.96 17.82
CA ALA A 272 -13.24 21.28 17.61
C ALA A 272 -13.40 22.07 16.30
N PHE A 273 -12.56 23.08 16.08
CA PHE A 273 -12.56 23.83 14.83
C PHE A 273 -12.32 22.91 13.62
N GLY A 274 -11.33 22.01 13.67
CA GLY A 274 -11.09 21.05 12.60
C GLY A 274 -12.24 20.06 12.37
N LEU A 275 -12.96 19.68 13.43
CA LEU A 275 -14.10 18.76 13.36
C LEU A 275 -15.36 19.44 12.78
N PHE A 276 -15.60 20.69 13.13
CA PHE A 276 -16.77 21.46 12.69
C PHE A 276 -16.53 22.29 11.43
N MET A 277 -15.27 22.50 11.03
CA MET A 277 -14.96 23.21 9.80
C MET A 277 -15.39 22.35 8.61
N PRO A 278 -16.31 22.84 7.76
CA PRO A 278 -16.65 22.14 6.53
C PRO A 278 -15.41 22.04 5.65
N ASN A 279 -15.28 20.95 4.89
CA ASN A 279 -14.16 20.77 3.97
C ASN A 279 -14.23 21.80 2.84
N VAL A 280 -13.60 22.97 3.03
CA VAL A 280 -13.56 24.05 2.04
C VAL A 280 -12.47 23.74 1.02
N ALA A 281 -12.85 23.08 -0.08
CA ALA A 281 -11.95 22.84 -1.20
C ALA A 281 -11.89 24.07 -2.12
N VAL A 282 -10.82 24.87 -1.99
CA VAL A 282 -10.55 26.00 -2.89
C VAL A 282 -9.89 25.47 -4.16
N ARG A 283 -10.72 25.12 -5.16
CA ARG A 283 -10.28 24.51 -6.43
C ARG A 283 -9.12 25.24 -7.11
N PRO A 284 -9.11 26.60 -7.24
CA PRO A 284 -8.01 27.30 -7.89
C PRO A 284 -6.64 27.09 -7.23
N ILE A 285 -6.60 27.02 -5.89
CA ILE A 285 -5.35 26.81 -5.14
C ILE A 285 -4.86 25.38 -5.33
N SER A 286 -5.79 24.43 -5.27
CA SER A 286 -5.53 23.02 -5.56
C SER A 286 -4.95 22.85 -6.97
N ASP A 287 -5.61 23.41 -7.98
CA ASP A 287 -5.21 23.28 -9.38
C ASP A 287 -3.85 23.93 -9.65
N TRP A 288 -3.58 25.10 -9.05
CA TRP A 288 -2.26 25.74 -9.10
C TRP A 288 -1.17 24.88 -8.45
N TYR A 289 -1.38 24.42 -7.21
CA TYR A 289 -0.42 23.59 -6.48
C TYR A 289 -0.11 22.31 -7.26
N TYR A 290 -1.16 21.61 -7.71
CA TYR A 290 -1.01 20.38 -8.47
C TYR A 290 -0.48 20.62 -9.90
N GLY A 291 -0.61 21.82 -10.46
CA GLY A 291 0.07 22.21 -11.70
C GLY A 291 1.57 22.39 -11.49
N LEU A 292 1.97 22.96 -10.35
CA LEU A 292 3.37 23.17 -9.99
C LEU A 292 4.12 21.86 -9.72
N ILE A 293 3.46 20.89 -9.08
CA ILE A 293 4.08 19.58 -8.79
C ILE A 293 3.86 18.52 -9.88
N ALA A 294 2.98 18.75 -10.87
CA ALA A 294 2.67 17.79 -11.94
C ALA A 294 3.89 17.10 -12.59
N PRO A 295 4.95 17.82 -13.04
CA PRO A 295 6.09 17.16 -13.68
C PRO A 295 6.87 16.26 -12.72
N VAL A 296 6.97 16.64 -11.44
CA VAL A 296 7.63 15.81 -10.42
C VAL A 296 6.77 14.60 -10.07
N ASP A 297 5.47 14.80 -9.93
CA ASP A 297 4.49 13.75 -9.62
C ASP A 297 4.52 12.66 -10.70
N THR A 298 4.48 13.03 -11.99
CA THR A 298 4.55 12.06 -13.09
C THR A 298 5.86 11.25 -13.12
N GLN A 299 6.99 11.86 -12.75
CA GLN A 299 8.27 11.16 -12.68
C GLN A 299 8.34 10.21 -11.47
N VAL A 300 7.80 10.64 -10.33
CA VAL A 300 7.73 9.84 -9.10
C VAL A 300 6.75 8.69 -9.28
N ASP A 301 5.62 8.91 -9.94
CA ASP A 301 4.62 7.88 -10.25
C ASP A 301 5.22 6.84 -11.22
N ALA A 302 5.83 7.26 -12.33
CA ALA A 302 6.50 6.34 -13.25
C ALA A 302 7.65 5.56 -12.60
N LEU A 303 8.38 6.19 -11.67
CA LEU A 303 9.41 5.50 -10.89
C LEU A 303 8.77 4.51 -9.90
N THR A 304 7.69 4.89 -9.22
CA THR A 304 6.99 4.05 -8.25
C THR A 304 6.35 2.86 -8.95
N GLU A 305 5.68 3.06 -10.09
CA GLU A 305 5.14 2.00 -10.95
C GLU A 305 6.25 1.01 -11.38
N ARG A 306 7.43 1.50 -11.74
CA ARG A 306 8.57 0.63 -12.09
C ARG A 306 9.12 -0.16 -10.90
N LEU A 307 9.18 0.46 -9.72
CA LEU A 307 9.76 -0.15 -8.53
C LEU A 307 8.77 -1.08 -7.81
N PHE A 308 7.49 -0.76 -7.86
CA PHE A 308 6.41 -1.24 -7.01
C PHE A 308 5.04 -1.16 -7.73
N PRO A 309 4.84 -1.89 -8.85
CA PRO A 309 3.67 -1.75 -9.73
C PRO A 309 2.31 -2.07 -9.07
N GLU A 310 2.30 -2.90 -8.03
CA GLU A 310 1.07 -3.37 -7.36
C GLU A 310 0.69 -2.53 -6.12
N TYR A 311 1.60 -1.70 -5.60
CA TYR A 311 1.33 -0.77 -4.50
C TYR A 311 0.75 0.54 -5.05
N GLU A 312 -0.41 0.44 -5.70
CA GLU A 312 -1.10 1.62 -6.23
C GLU A 312 -1.37 2.59 -5.07
N ARG A 313 -0.75 3.78 -5.15
CA ARG A 313 -1.44 4.96 -4.63
C ARG A 313 -2.77 5.00 -5.37
N THR A 314 -3.87 5.18 -4.65
CA THR A 314 -5.12 5.72 -5.16
C THR A 314 -4.90 7.15 -5.65
N SER A 315 -3.95 7.33 -6.57
CA SER A 315 -3.59 8.60 -7.14
C SER A 315 -4.80 9.06 -7.96
N ARG A 316 -5.31 10.26 -7.68
CA ARG A 316 -6.34 10.91 -8.50
C ARG A 316 -5.88 11.19 -9.95
N ARG A 317 -4.67 10.77 -10.33
CA ARG A 317 -3.92 11.18 -11.52
C ARG A 317 -3.03 10.12 -12.13
N GLY A 318 -2.64 9.07 -11.41
CA GLY A 318 -2.19 7.85 -12.08
C GLY A 318 -3.29 7.50 -13.05
N LEU A 319 -2.90 7.30 -14.30
CA LEU A 319 -3.72 6.47 -15.17
C LEU A 319 -4.10 5.27 -14.30
N GLY A 320 -5.37 4.94 -14.11
CA GLY A 320 -5.67 3.65 -13.48
C GLY A 320 -4.93 2.64 -14.36
N THR A 321 -3.80 2.13 -13.92
CA THR A 321 -2.92 1.38 -14.82
C THR A 321 -3.21 -0.05 -14.55
N VAL A 322 -3.58 -0.76 -15.61
CA VAL A 322 -3.73 -2.22 -15.60
C VAL A 322 -2.41 -2.93 -15.25
N ALA A 323 -1.31 -2.18 -15.12
CA ALA A 323 0.02 -2.66 -14.80
C ALA A 323 0.14 -3.37 -13.43
N GLY A 324 -0.80 -3.17 -12.50
CA GLY A 324 -0.79 -3.83 -11.19
C GLY A 324 -1.31 -5.27 -11.17
N GLY A 325 -1.83 -5.79 -12.28
CA GLY A 325 -2.48 -7.11 -12.29
C GLY A 325 -3.85 -7.13 -11.58
N LEU A 326 -4.45 -8.30 -11.51
CA LEU A 326 -5.68 -8.63 -10.80
C LEU A 326 -5.37 -9.77 -9.81
N PRO A 327 -5.08 -9.46 -8.54
CA PRO A 327 -4.73 -10.43 -7.52
C PRO A 327 -5.86 -11.43 -7.23
N ASN A 328 -5.52 -12.67 -6.83
CA ASN A 328 -6.52 -13.70 -6.51
C ASN A 328 -7.46 -13.30 -5.34
N GLU A 329 -7.02 -12.40 -4.45
CA GLU A 329 -7.87 -11.87 -3.37
C GLU A 329 -9.08 -11.08 -3.90
N PHE A 330 -8.95 -10.37 -5.02
CA PHE A 330 -10.08 -9.72 -5.70
C PHE A 330 -11.01 -10.71 -6.41
N LEU A 331 -10.51 -11.90 -6.75
CA LEU A 331 -11.26 -12.95 -7.46
C LEU A 331 -12.02 -13.89 -6.51
N LEU A 332 -11.48 -14.12 -5.31
CA LEU A 332 -11.97 -15.14 -4.38
C LEU A 332 -12.68 -14.55 -3.15
N ARG A 333 -12.45 -13.28 -2.80
CA ARG A 333 -13.18 -12.60 -1.73
C ARG A 333 -14.11 -11.55 -2.32
N GLY A 334 -15.30 -11.40 -1.74
CA GLY A 334 -16.00 -10.13 -1.84
C GLY A 334 -15.14 -9.07 -1.16
N GLY A 335 -14.56 -8.15 -1.94
CA GLY A 335 -13.82 -7.02 -1.39
C GLY A 335 -14.67 -6.24 -0.36
N PRO A 336 -14.05 -5.45 0.54
CA PRO A 336 -14.75 -4.69 1.58
C PRO A 336 -15.77 -3.66 1.03
N ASP A 337 -15.86 -3.47 -0.29
CA ASP A 337 -16.59 -2.41 -0.96
C ASP A 337 -17.79 -2.92 -1.79
N LEU A 338 -18.57 -3.87 -1.28
CA LEU A 338 -19.94 -4.09 -1.77
C LEU A 338 -20.82 -2.90 -1.33
N GLY A 339 -20.62 -1.76 -1.97
CA GLY A 339 -21.34 -0.52 -1.74
C GLY A 339 -22.45 -0.31 -2.77
N ARG A 340 -23.49 0.43 -2.38
CA ARG A 340 -24.50 0.97 -3.32
C ARG A 340 -24.05 2.29 -3.95
N GLN A 341 -22.75 2.53 -4.03
CA GLN A 341 -22.21 3.77 -4.55
C GLN A 341 -22.35 3.78 -6.07
N LEU A 342 -22.84 4.89 -6.60
CA LEU A 342 -22.90 5.10 -8.04
C LEU A 342 -21.47 5.14 -8.61
N VAL A 343 -21.16 4.23 -9.52
CA VAL A 343 -19.87 4.16 -10.24
C VAL A 343 -19.97 4.88 -11.58
N MET A 344 -20.99 4.54 -12.38
CA MET A 344 -21.18 5.06 -13.73
C MET A 344 -22.65 5.12 -14.12
N ARG A 345 -22.99 6.05 -15.00
CA ARG A 345 -24.26 6.10 -15.75
C ARG A 345 -23.94 5.93 -17.22
N VAL A 346 -24.71 5.08 -17.89
CA VAL A 346 -24.42 4.66 -19.25
C VAL A 346 -25.69 4.80 -20.07
N ARG A 347 -25.58 5.54 -21.18
CA ARG A 347 -26.59 5.54 -22.23
C ARG A 347 -26.03 4.73 -23.38
N THR A 348 -26.79 3.78 -23.88
CA THR A 348 -26.37 2.91 -24.98
C THR A 348 -27.32 3.06 -26.16
N SER A 349 -26.80 2.87 -27.37
CA SER A 349 -27.59 2.75 -28.60
C SER A 349 -28.28 1.40 -28.74
N ASP A 350 -28.08 0.48 -27.79
CA ASP A 350 -28.72 -0.84 -27.79
C ASP A 350 -30.20 -0.71 -27.40
N VAL A 351 -31.10 -1.16 -28.28
CA VAL A 351 -32.56 -1.07 -28.09
C VAL A 351 -33.10 -2.49 -27.94
N ILE A 352 -33.89 -2.76 -26.88
CA ILE A 352 -34.49 -4.09 -26.67
C ILE A 352 -35.76 -4.32 -27.52
N SER A 353 -36.44 -3.25 -27.95
CA SER A 353 -37.76 -3.36 -28.59
C SER A 353 -38.08 -2.08 -29.37
N ASP A 354 -38.88 -2.19 -30.45
CA ASP A 354 -39.48 -1.06 -31.19
C ASP A 354 -40.51 -0.25 -30.35
N SER A 355 -40.63 -0.54 -29.05
CA SER A 355 -41.50 0.20 -28.13
C SER A 355 -40.94 1.59 -27.79
N PRO A 356 -41.81 2.60 -27.59
CA PRO A 356 -41.40 3.94 -27.19
C PRO A 356 -40.54 3.92 -25.91
N TYR A 357 -39.57 4.85 -25.83
CA TYR A 357 -38.51 4.90 -24.81
C TYR A 357 -38.97 4.75 -23.35
N ASP A 358 -40.20 5.16 -23.03
CA ASP A 358 -40.74 5.13 -21.66
C ASP A 358 -41.32 3.75 -21.26
N GLU A 359 -41.52 2.85 -22.22
CA GLU A 359 -42.11 1.50 -22.01
C GLU A 359 -41.14 0.36 -22.35
N ALA A 360 -39.96 0.66 -22.90
CA ALA A 360 -38.95 -0.34 -23.21
C ALA A 360 -38.29 -0.88 -21.93
N PRO A 361 -38.12 -2.21 -21.79
CA PRO A 361 -37.32 -2.77 -20.70
C PRO A 361 -35.88 -2.23 -20.75
N ALA A 362 -35.21 -2.16 -19.61
CA ALA A 362 -33.85 -1.65 -19.53
C ALA A 362 -32.90 -2.52 -20.39
N PRO A 363 -32.06 -1.92 -21.26
CA PRO A 363 -31.15 -2.63 -22.18
C PRO A 363 -30.37 -3.73 -21.44
N PRO A 364 -30.08 -4.89 -22.08
CA PRO A 364 -29.28 -5.93 -21.45
C PRO A 364 -27.98 -5.29 -20.95
N GLY A 365 -27.60 -5.64 -19.72
CA GLY A 365 -26.39 -5.10 -19.11
C GLY A 365 -25.18 -5.49 -19.95
N ASN A 366 -24.64 -4.54 -20.71
CA ASN A 366 -23.39 -4.74 -21.43
C ASN A 366 -22.24 -4.80 -20.42
N TYR A 367 -21.38 -5.81 -20.55
CA TYR A 367 -20.15 -5.89 -19.76
C TYR A 367 -19.30 -4.64 -20.00
N MET A 368 -18.92 -3.96 -18.93
CA MET A 368 -18.09 -2.77 -18.98
C MET A 368 -16.64 -3.14 -18.76
N ARG A 369 -15.97 -3.51 -19.86
CA ARG A 369 -14.56 -3.87 -19.85
C ARG A 369 -13.71 -2.62 -19.63
N GLY A 370 -12.86 -2.65 -18.60
CA GLY A 370 -11.79 -1.67 -18.42
C GLY A 370 -10.44 -2.16 -18.93
N ALA A 371 -10.17 -3.46 -18.78
CA ALA A 371 -8.85 -4.05 -19.00
C ALA A 371 -8.90 -5.55 -19.31
N THR A 372 -7.85 -6.08 -19.94
CA THR A 372 -7.58 -7.52 -20.05
C THR A 372 -6.27 -7.90 -19.37
N TYR A 373 -6.18 -9.16 -18.94
CA TYR A 373 -5.00 -9.77 -18.33
C TYR A 373 -4.78 -11.13 -18.97
N ALA A 374 -3.54 -11.54 -19.22
CA ALA A 374 -3.22 -12.82 -19.88
C ALA A 374 -2.27 -13.70 -19.08
N ASP A 375 -1.39 -13.11 -18.26
CA ASP A 375 -0.35 -13.86 -17.58
C ASP A 375 -0.83 -14.28 -16.19
N TYR A 376 -1.03 -15.57 -15.98
CA TYR A 376 -1.34 -16.11 -14.65
C TYR A 376 -0.08 -16.65 -13.98
N ASP A 377 0.23 -16.23 -12.76
CA ASP A 377 1.43 -16.65 -12.02
C ASP A 377 1.15 -17.60 -10.84
N GLY A 378 -0.13 -17.96 -10.61
CA GLY A 378 -0.59 -18.72 -9.45
C GLY A 378 -1.04 -17.86 -8.27
N ARG A 379 -0.71 -16.58 -8.25
CA ARG A 379 -1.10 -15.60 -7.22
C ARG A 379 -2.09 -14.55 -7.72
N GLY A 380 -2.13 -14.33 -9.03
CA GLY A 380 -3.10 -13.47 -9.70
C GLY A 380 -2.90 -13.48 -11.21
N TRP A 381 -3.73 -12.69 -11.88
CA TRP A 381 -3.55 -12.39 -13.30
C TRP A 381 -2.75 -11.11 -13.45
N ASN A 382 -1.89 -11.02 -14.44
CA ASN A 382 -1.13 -9.83 -14.73
C ASN A 382 -0.97 -9.65 -16.25
N ASN A 383 -0.29 -8.58 -16.62
CA ASN A 383 0.20 -8.40 -17.97
C ASN A 383 1.72 -8.30 -17.88
N GLY A 384 2.41 -8.93 -18.82
CA GLY A 384 3.84 -8.75 -19.04
C GLY A 384 4.25 -7.28 -19.20
N PRO A 385 5.56 -6.99 -19.23
CA PRO A 385 6.07 -5.62 -19.34
C PRO A 385 5.35 -4.88 -20.47
N ALA A 386 4.60 -3.85 -20.08
CA ALA A 386 3.70 -3.15 -20.98
C ALA A 386 4.46 -2.58 -22.18
N ASP A 387 4.06 -3.00 -23.38
CA ASP A 387 4.52 -2.39 -24.62
C ASP A 387 4.09 -0.91 -24.71
N ALA A 388 4.74 -0.20 -25.63
CA ALA A 388 4.54 1.22 -25.85
C ALA A 388 3.05 1.56 -26.04
N ARG A 389 2.60 2.60 -25.35
CA ARG A 389 1.24 3.13 -25.52
C ARG A 389 1.17 3.98 -26.79
N THR A 390 0.28 3.63 -27.69
CA THR A 390 0.04 4.38 -28.92
C THR A 390 -0.91 5.54 -28.66
N GLN A 391 -0.53 6.76 -29.02
CA GLN A 391 -1.42 7.91 -28.94
C GLN A 391 -2.38 7.88 -30.13
N VAL A 392 -3.68 7.96 -29.85
CA VAL A 392 -4.75 7.99 -30.85
C VAL A 392 -5.59 9.25 -30.64
N SER A 393 -5.98 9.89 -31.74
CA SER A 393 -6.80 11.10 -31.73
C SER A 393 -8.28 10.78 -31.48
N ALA A 394 -9.02 11.77 -30.98
CA ALA A 394 -10.46 11.68 -30.84
C ALA A 394 -11.17 11.26 -32.13
N ASN A 395 -12.13 10.34 -32.01
CA ASN A 395 -12.92 9.75 -33.09
C ASN A 395 -12.07 8.99 -34.14
N ALA A 396 -10.80 8.72 -33.86
CA ALA A 396 -10.01 7.78 -34.63
C ALA A 396 -10.09 6.40 -33.97
N ARG A 397 -10.09 5.36 -34.80
CA ARG A 397 -9.99 3.98 -34.34
C ARG A 397 -8.53 3.62 -34.07
N TRP A 398 -8.29 2.88 -33.00
CA TRP A 398 -6.95 2.34 -32.73
C TRP A 398 -6.65 1.12 -33.61
N SER A 399 -7.68 0.32 -33.93
CA SER A 399 -7.62 -0.76 -34.91
C SER A 399 -8.92 -0.81 -35.75
N THR A 400 -8.80 -1.34 -36.96
CA THR A 400 -9.92 -1.68 -37.85
C THR A 400 -10.02 -3.20 -38.00
N PRO A 401 -10.46 -3.93 -36.95
CA PRO A 401 -10.59 -5.37 -37.04
C PRO A 401 -11.70 -5.75 -38.02
N ASP A 402 -11.40 -6.67 -38.94
CA ASP A 402 -12.37 -7.23 -39.89
C ASP A 402 -12.91 -8.56 -39.36
N TRP A 403 -13.71 -8.47 -38.28
CA TRP A 403 -14.30 -9.64 -37.64
C TRP A 403 -15.76 -9.82 -38.07
N ALA A 404 -16.05 -10.93 -38.72
CA ALA A 404 -17.42 -11.35 -39.01
C ALA A 404 -18.22 -11.57 -37.71
N GLY A 405 -19.53 -11.33 -37.74
CA GLY A 405 -20.39 -11.54 -36.57
C GLY A 405 -20.19 -10.52 -35.45
N ARG A 406 -19.81 -9.28 -35.79
CA ARG A 406 -19.75 -8.15 -34.86
C ARG A 406 -20.74 -7.07 -35.24
N ARG A 407 -21.35 -6.44 -34.24
CA ARG A 407 -22.16 -5.22 -34.42
C ARG A 407 -21.58 -4.08 -33.60
N LEU A 408 -21.76 -2.86 -34.08
CA LEU A 408 -21.31 -1.66 -33.39
C LEU A 408 -22.35 -1.22 -32.34
N VAL A 409 -21.88 -0.94 -31.12
CA VAL A 409 -22.66 -0.33 -30.05
C VAL A 409 -21.97 0.95 -29.61
N VAL A 410 -22.74 2.03 -29.54
CA VAL A 410 -22.25 3.33 -29.05
C VAL A 410 -22.74 3.52 -27.61
N GLN A 411 -21.82 3.87 -26.72
CA GLN A 411 -22.11 4.12 -25.31
C GLN A 411 -21.62 5.50 -24.91
N SER A 412 -22.51 6.30 -24.34
CA SER A 412 -22.15 7.53 -23.63
C SER A 412 -22.06 7.23 -22.15
N VAL A 413 -20.86 7.37 -21.59
CA VAL A 413 -20.52 6.99 -20.22
C VAL A 413 -20.24 8.25 -19.41
N GLN A 414 -20.90 8.37 -18.26
CA GLN A 414 -20.63 9.39 -17.24
C GLN A 414 -20.23 8.70 -15.94
N LEU A 415 -19.00 8.87 -15.54
CA LEU A 415 -18.44 8.35 -14.29
C LEU A 415 -18.76 9.29 -13.13
N ALA A 416 -18.89 8.71 -11.93
CA ALA A 416 -19.02 9.49 -10.69
C ALA A 416 -17.67 10.01 -10.16
N PHE A 417 -16.57 9.67 -10.83
CA PHE A 417 -15.20 10.06 -10.51
C PHE A 417 -14.38 10.20 -11.80
N VAL A 418 -13.27 10.94 -11.74
CA VAL A 418 -12.31 11.01 -12.85
C VAL A 418 -11.52 9.72 -12.91
N SER A 419 -11.68 8.95 -13.99
CA SER A 419 -10.92 7.72 -14.27
C SER A 419 -9.75 8.02 -15.20
N GLY A 420 -8.71 7.18 -15.14
CA GLY A 420 -7.65 7.12 -16.14
C GLY A 420 -7.86 6.04 -17.20
N ILE A 421 -8.84 5.15 -17.00
CA ILE A 421 -9.26 4.08 -17.91
C ILE A 421 -10.60 4.45 -18.55
N ILE A 422 -10.72 4.18 -19.84
CA ILE A 422 -11.97 4.21 -20.59
C ILE A 422 -12.62 2.82 -20.49
N TYR A 423 -13.84 2.79 -19.95
CA TYR A 423 -14.68 1.60 -19.86
C TYR A 423 -15.66 1.55 -21.03
N GLY A 424 -15.89 0.38 -21.59
CA GLY A 424 -16.88 0.21 -22.65
C GLY A 424 -17.26 -1.25 -22.83
N ALA A 425 -18.12 -1.53 -23.80
CA ALA A 425 -18.43 -2.90 -24.18
C ALA A 425 -17.15 -3.64 -24.63
N PRO A 426 -17.14 -4.99 -24.62
CA PRO A 426 -15.93 -5.83 -24.62
C PRO A 426 -14.84 -5.50 -25.64
N GLU A 427 -15.18 -4.99 -26.83
CA GLU A 427 -14.20 -4.64 -27.86
C GLU A 427 -14.31 -3.14 -28.23
N PRO A 428 -13.86 -2.20 -27.37
CA PRO A 428 -13.90 -0.78 -27.68
C PRO A 428 -12.92 -0.46 -28.82
N VAL A 429 -13.41 0.17 -29.89
CA VAL A 429 -12.63 0.47 -31.10
C VAL A 429 -12.35 1.96 -31.28
N GLU A 430 -13.20 2.82 -30.72
CA GLU A 430 -13.18 4.27 -30.95
C GLU A 430 -13.65 5.03 -29.72
N THR A 431 -13.09 6.21 -29.47
CA THR A 431 -13.53 7.08 -28.37
C THR A 431 -13.63 8.53 -28.82
N SER A 432 -14.51 9.31 -28.20
CA SER A 432 -14.71 10.74 -28.52
C SER A 432 -13.62 11.68 -27.98
N LEU A 433 -12.55 11.12 -27.41
CA LEU A 433 -11.46 11.87 -26.75
C LEU A 433 -10.12 11.48 -27.35
N ASP A 434 -9.09 12.29 -27.17
CA ASP A 434 -7.73 11.83 -27.38
C ASP A 434 -7.37 10.81 -26.29
N TYR A 435 -6.85 9.66 -26.69
CA TYR A 435 -6.57 8.55 -25.78
C TYR A 435 -5.28 7.84 -26.12
N ARG A 436 -4.79 7.05 -25.17
CA ARG A 436 -3.67 6.14 -25.37
C ARG A 436 -4.18 4.70 -25.39
N ALA A 437 -3.92 3.98 -26.47
CA ALA A 437 -4.17 2.54 -26.55
C ALA A 437 -2.95 1.79 -26.02
N GLN A 438 -3.18 0.80 -25.18
CA GLN A 438 -2.16 -0.18 -24.82
C GLN A 438 -2.55 -1.51 -25.43
N GLU A 439 -1.65 -2.07 -26.23
CA GLU A 439 -1.85 -3.28 -26.99
C GLU A 439 -0.80 -4.30 -26.53
N ARG A 440 -1.16 -5.58 -26.50
CA ARG A 440 -0.21 -6.69 -26.28
C ARG A 440 0.36 -7.19 -27.60
N GLY A 441 -0.41 -7.05 -28.67
CA GLY A 441 -0.05 -7.41 -30.02
C GLY A 441 -1.06 -6.84 -31.01
N PRO A 442 -0.91 -7.14 -32.31
CA PRO A 442 -1.88 -6.73 -33.32
C PRO A 442 -3.29 -7.18 -32.92
N ASP A 443 -4.22 -6.24 -32.85
CA ASP A 443 -5.62 -6.45 -32.48
C ASP A 443 -5.90 -6.99 -31.06
N ASP A 444 -4.89 -7.06 -30.18
CA ASP A 444 -5.04 -7.44 -28.77
C ASP A 444 -4.96 -6.22 -27.85
N LEU A 445 -6.12 -5.61 -27.61
CA LEU A 445 -6.23 -4.43 -26.77
C LEU A 445 -6.25 -4.78 -25.28
N VAL A 446 -5.24 -4.30 -24.56
CA VAL A 446 -5.14 -4.39 -23.10
C VAL A 446 -6.08 -3.40 -22.43
N ALA A 447 -5.91 -2.10 -22.71
CA ALA A 447 -6.72 -1.04 -22.12
C ALA A 447 -6.63 0.28 -22.89
N LEU A 448 -7.64 1.12 -22.67
CA LEU A 448 -7.72 2.47 -23.23
C LEU A 448 -7.58 3.50 -22.11
N TYR A 449 -6.72 4.49 -22.35
CA TYR A 449 -6.29 5.43 -21.34
C TYR A 449 -6.62 6.87 -21.71
N ALA A 450 -7.52 7.48 -20.94
CA ALA A 450 -7.77 8.92 -20.98
C ALA A 450 -8.24 9.39 -19.60
N ARG A 451 -7.87 10.61 -19.22
CA ARG A 451 -8.24 11.18 -17.93
C ARG A 451 -9.53 11.98 -18.07
N THR A 452 -10.65 11.38 -17.68
CA THR A 452 -11.97 11.98 -17.86
C THR A 452 -12.98 11.40 -16.86
N ASP A 453 -14.08 12.13 -16.64
CA ASP A 453 -15.29 11.64 -15.98
C ASP A 453 -16.45 11.43 -16.97
N GLY A 454 -16.28 11.74 -18.26
CA GLY A 454 -17.32 11.57 -19.28
C GLY A 454 -16.75 11.38 -20.69
N TYR A 455 -17.33 10.47 -21.46
CA TYR A 455 -16.92 10.18 -22.84
C TYR A 455 -17.98 9.40 -23.62
N THR A 456 -17.81 9.36 -24.93
CA THR A 456 -18.51 8.40 -25.80
C THR A 456 -17.50 7.38 -26.31
N VAL A 457 -17.87 6.10 -26.25
CA VAL A 457 -17.07 4.98 -26.75
C VAL A 457 -17.92 4.18 -27.73
N ALA A 458 -17.33 3.81 -28.86
CA ALA A 458 -17.91 2.84 -29.78
C ALA A 458 -17.18 1.51 -29.60
N SER A 459 -17.95 0.46 -29.36
CA SER A 459 -17.44 -0.90 -29.16
C SER A 459 -18.08 -1.85 -30.14
N LEU A 460 -17.31 -2.84 -30.59
CA LEU A 460 -17.83 -4.03 -31.23
C LEU A 460 -18.34 -4.98 -30.14
N VAL A 461 -19.48 -5.60 -30.39
CA VAL A 461 -20.01 -6.67 -29.54
C VAL A 461 -20.33 -7.90 -30.41
N PRO A 462 -20.14 -9.12 -29.88
CA PRO A 462 -20.55 -10.34 -30.57
C PRO A 462 -22.04 -10.28 -30.95
N ALA A 463 -22.32 -10.51 -32.22
CA ALA A 463 -23.64 -10.63 -32.81
C ALA A 463 -23.73 -11.96 -33.56
N VAL A 464 -23.44 -13.04 -32.82
CA VAL A 464 -23.39 -14.42 -33.32
C VAL A 464 -24.38 -15.30 -32.56
N ASN A 465 -24.97 -16.26 -33.25
CA ASN A 465 -25.86 -17.26 -32.65
C ASN A 465 -25.11 -18.55 -32.29
N GLU A 466 -25.78 -19.47 -31.60
CA GLU A 466 -25.19 -20.74 -31.17
C GLU A 466 -24.79 -21.64 -32.36
N GLU A 467 -25.59 -21.69 -33.42
CA GLU A 467 -25.30 -22.49 -34.62
C GLU A 467 -24.01 -22.03 -35.30
N GLU A 468 -23.81 -20.71 -35.41
CA GLU A 468 -22.60 -20.09 -35.93
C GLU A 468 -21.37 -20.39 -35.07
N LEU A 469 -21.52 -20.43 -33.74
CA LEU A 469 -20.44 -20.78 -32.82
C LEU A 469 -20.07 -22.27 -32.87
N VAL A 470 -21.05 -23.15 -33.06
CA VAL A 470 -20.83 -24.59 -33.24
C VAL A 470 -20.10 -24.86 -34.56
N ALA A 471 -20.45 -24.12 -35.62
CA ALA A 471 -19.83 -24.24 -36.94
C ALA A 471 -18.44 -23.57 -37.04
N ALA A 472 -18.04 -22.78 -36.04
CA ALA A 472 -16.78 -22.06 -36.05
C ALA A 472 -15.59 -23.04 -36.03
N ALA A 473 -14.62 -22.80 -36.93
CA ALA A 473 -13.40 -23.60 -36.99
C ALA A 473 -12.55 -23.41 -35.71
N ALA A 474 -11.85 -24.47 -35.30
CA ALA A 474 -10.86 -24.36 -34.23
C ALA A 474 -9.71 -23.43 -34.65
N TRP A 475 -9.23 -22.63 -33.69
CA TRP A 475 -8.03 -21.83 -33.90
C TRP A 475 -6.88 -22.74 -34.32
N THR A 476 -6.23 -22.38 -35.42
CA THR A 476 -5.01 -23.04 -35.89
C THR A 476 -3.94 -21.96 -35.97
N PRO A 477 -2.79 -22.14 -35.27
CA PRO A 477 -1.70 -21.18 -35.33
C PRO A 477 -1.26 -20.95 -36.78
N PRO A 478 -0.93 -19.71 -37.18
CA PRO A 478 -0.41 -19.44 -38.51
C PRO A 478 0.88 -20.22 -38.77
N ALA A 479 1.05 -20.72 -40.00
CA ALA A 479 2.22 -21.50 -40.39
C ALA A 479 3.52 -20.65 -40.37
N ASP A 480 3.39 -19.35 -40.65
CA ASP A 480 4.49 -18.38 -40.67
C ASP A 480 4.23 -17.30 -39.61
N GLY A 481 4.92 -17.38 -38.48
CA GLY A 481 4.87 -16.37 -37.41
C GLY A 481 4.66 -16.94 -36.00
N PRO A 482 4.83 -16.13 -34.95
CA PRO A 482 4.46 -16.54 -33.60
C PRO A 482 2.94 -16.71 -33.47
N ASP A 483 2.49 -17.66 -32.64
CA ASP A 483 1.07 -17.82 -32.34
C ASP A 483 0.58 -16.61 -31.54
N PRO A 484 -0.37 -15.80 -32.04
CA PRO A 484 -0.93 -14.67 -31.30
C PRO A 484 -1.67 -15.07 -30.02
N LEU A 485 -2.00 -16.35 -29.84
CA LEU A 485 -2.58 -16.88 -28.61
C LEU A 485 -1.55 -17.47 -27.63
N ALA A 486 -0.25 -17.41 -27.95
CA ALA A 486 0.79 -18.04 -27.13
C ALA A 486 0.76 -17.58 -25.67
N ASP A 487 0.58 -16.27 -25.45
CA ASP A 487 0.54 -15.68 -24.11
C ASP A 487 -0.70 -16.16 -23.33
N GLN A 488 -1.86 -16.26 -23.99
CA GLN A 488 -3.13 -16.72 -23.41
C GLN A 488 -3.15 -18.23 -23.15
N LEU A 489 -2.26 -19.00 -23.79
CA LEU A 489 -2.09 -20.44 -23.60
C LEU A 489 -1.02 -20.78 -22.55
N ALA A 490 -0.29 -19.79 -22.05
CA ALA A 490 0.74 -20.00 -21.03
C ALA A 490 0.11 -20.40 -19.69
N LEU A 491 0.56 -21.54 -19.13
CA LEU A 491 0.14 -22.01 -17.80
C LEU A 491 1.36 -22.21 -16.90
N PRO A 492 1.45 -21.53 -15.75
CA PRO A 492 2.58 -21.68 -14.83
C PRO A 492 2.58 -23.07 -14.19
N SER A 493 3.73 -23.50 -13.67
CA SER A 493 3.84 -24.76 -12.92
C SER A 493 3.01 -24.79 -11.64
N THR A 494 2.54 -23.63 -11.18
CA THR A 494 1.66 -23.47 -10.01
C THR A 494 0.23 -23.97 -10.25
N VAL A 495 -0.20 -24.15 -11.51
CA VAL A 495 -1.47 -24.81 -11.82
C VAL A 495 -1.34 -26.31 -11.51
N THR A 496 -2.14 -26.78 -10.55
CA THR A 496 -2.06 -28.15 -10.03
C THR A 496 -2.36 -29.21 -11.10
N ASP A 497 -1.72 -30.37 -10.97
CA ASP A 497 -1.99 -31.53 -11.84
C ASP A 497 -3.45 -31.96 -11.80
N ARG A 498 -4.11 -31.79 -10.64
CA ARG A 498 -5.55 -32.03 -10.50
C ARG A 498 -6.38 -31.15 -11.42
N THR A 499 -6.07 -29.86 -11.50
CA THR A 499 -6.77 -28.92 -12.39
C THR A 499 -6.53 -29.27 -13.86
N ARG A 500 -5.30 -29.65 -14.23
CA ARG A 500 -4.97 -30.06 -15.60
C ARG A 500 -5.70 -31.33 -16.00
N ALA A 501 -5.67 -32.35 -15.13
CA ALA A 501 -6.36 -33.61 -15.37
C ALA A 501 -7.87 -33.40 -15.52
N LEU A 502 -8.47 -32.57 -14.67
CA LEU A 502 -9.90 -32.26 -14.76
C LEU A 502 -10.26 -31.52 -16.05
N ALA A 503 -9.46 -30.53 -16.47
CA ALA A 503 -9.70 -29.83 -17.74
C ALA A 503 -9.60 -30.79 -18.94
N ALA A 504 -8.64 -31.73 -18.92
CA ALA A 504 -8.51 -32.76 -19.95
C ALA A 504 -9.70 -33.73 -19.94
N GLU A 505 -10.14 -34.17 -18.78
CA GLU A 505 -11.31 -35.06 -18.61
C GLU A 505 -12.59 -34.40 -19.15
N LEU A 506 -12.86 -33.15 -18.78
CA LEU A 506 -14.06 -32.43 -19.20
C LEU A 506 -14.12 -32.15 -20.70
N THR A 507 -12.99 -32.21 -21.41
CA THR A 507 -12.88 -31.81 -22.82
C THR A 507 -12.46 -32.95 -23.76
N ALA A 508 -12.24 -34.16 -23.24
CA ALA A 508 -11.64 -35.28 -23.97
C ALA A 508 -12.41 -35.67 -25.25
N ASP A 509 -13.74 -35.71 -25.18
CA ASP A 509 -14.60 -36.20 -26.27
C ASP A 509 -15.24 -35.08 -27.10
N LEU A 510 -14.76 -33.84 -26.96
CA LEU A 510 -15.35 -32.66 -27.58
C LEU A 510 -14.45 -32.15 -28.71
N GLU A 511 -15.01 -32.01 -29.91
CA GLU A 511 -14.23 -31.58 -31.09
C GLU A 511 -14.13 -30.06 -31.20
N THR A 512 -15.22 -29.33 -30.96
CA THR A 512 -15.28 -27.87 -31.19
C THR A 512 -14.88 -27.07 -29.94
N PRO A 513 -14.20 -25.90 -30.10
CA PRO A 513 -13.90 -25.02 -28.97
C PRO A 513 -15.16 -24.57 -28.21
N TYR A 514 -16.27 -24.34 -28.94
CA TYR A 514 -17.56 -24.00 -28.34
C TYR A 514 -18.07 -25.11 -27.41
N ALA A 515 -18.06 -26.36 -27.86
CA ALA A 515 -18.49 -27.49 -27.03
C ALA A 515 -17.62 -27.63 -25.77
N LYS A 516 -16.29 -27.49 -25.91
CA LYS A 516 -15.36 -27.50 -24.77
C LYS A 516 -15.66 -26.38 -23.76
N ALA A 517 -15.83 -25.15 -24.23
CA ALA A 517 -16.16 -24.01 -23.38
C ALA A 517 -17.49 -24.22 -22.65
N ARG A 518 -18.51 -24.75 -23.35
CA ARG A 518 -19.82 -25.03 -22.78
C ARG A 518 -19.76 -26.12 -21.69
N ALA A 519 -18.97 -27.18 -21.89
CA ALA A 519 -18.78 -28.22 -20.88
C ALA A 519 -18.11 -27.66 -19.60
N LEU A 520 -17.09 -26.81 -19.76
CA LEU A 520 -16.45 -26.12 -18.64
C LEU A 520 -17.43 -25.19 -17.92
N GLU A 521 -18.23 -24.40 -18.66
CA GLU A 521 -19.26 -23.52 -18.08
C GLU A 521 -20.28 -24.32 -17.26
N LEU A 522 -20.80 -25.43 -17.81
CA LEU A 522 -21.77 -26.29 -17.15
C LEU A 522 -21.20 -26.91 -15.86
N TYR A 523 -19.92 -27.31 -15.88
CA TYR A 523 -19.23 -27.79 -14.69
C TYR A 523 -19.11 -26.67 -13.63
N LEU A 524 -18.66 -25.47 -14.03
CA LEU A 524 -18.47 -24.34 -13.12
C LEU A 524 -19.79 -23.83 -12.50
N ARG A 525 -20.91 -23.93 -13.22
CA ARG A 525 -22.25 -23.56 -12.71
C ARG A 525 -22.76 -24.48 -11.60
N GLN A 526 -22.07 -25.58 -11.29
CA GLN A 526 -22.41 -26.45 -10.16
C GLN A 526 -21.93 -25.87 -8.82
N PHE A 527 -21.00 -24.92 -8.84
CA PHE A 527 -20.53 -24.25 -7.62
C PHE A 527 -21.48 -23.11 -7.21
N GLU A 528 -21.75 -23.01 -5.92
CA GLU A 528 -22.50 -21.89 -5.36
C GLU A 528 -21.64 -20.62 -5.39
N TYR A 529 -22.23 -19.51 -5.84
CA TYR A 529 -21.57 -18.22 -5.83
C TYR A 529 -21.64 -17.62 -4.42
N ASP A 530 -20.52 -17.66 -3.70
CA ASP A 530 -20.39 -17.15 -2.33
C ASP A 530 -19.32 -16.07 -2.24
N LEU A 531 -19.67 -14.93 -1.64
CA LEU A 531 -18.77 -13.79 -1.44
C LEU A 531 -17.98 -13.88 -0.12
N THR A 532 -18.27 -14.88 0.71
CA THR A 532 -17.71 -15.07 2.06
C THR A 532 -16.63 -16.16 2.12
N VAL A 533 -16.14 -16.62 0.97
CA VAL A 533 -15.11 -17.66 0.88
C VAL A 533 -13.81 -17.20 1.56
N THR A 534 -13.22 -18.08 2.37
CA THR A 534 -11.94 -17.79 3.03
C THR A 534 -10.81 -17.89 2.01
N ALA A 535 -9.91 -16.89 1.99
CA ALA A 535 -8.76 -16.92 1.11
C ALA A 535 -7.91 -18.19 1.34
N PRO A 536 -7.32 -18.77 0.28
CA PRO A 536 -6.39 -19.87 0.43
C PRO A 536 -5.24 -19.45 1.36
N GLY A 537 -4.78 -20.40 2.19
CA GLY A 537 -3.68 -20.18 3.13
C GLY A 537 -2.37 -19.80 2.42
N PRO A 538 -1.40 -19.20 3.14
CA PRO A 538 -0.11 -18.85 2.59
C PRO A 538 0.76 -20.09 2.44
N ASP A 539 0.58 -20.84 1.36
CA ASP A 539 1.53 -21.88 0.93
C ASP A 539 2.47 -21.35 -0.15
#